data_AF-K0KEV3-F1
#
_entry.id   AF-K0KEV3-F1
#
_cell.length_a   1.000
_cell.length_b   1.000
_cell.length_c   1.000
_cell.angle_alpha   90.00
_cell.angle_beta   90.00
_cell.angle_gamma   90.00
#
_symmetry.space_group_name_H-M   'P 1'
#
loop_
_entity.id
_entity.type
_entity.pdbx_description
1 polymer ?
#
loop_
_entity_poly.entity_id
_entity_poly.type
_entity_poly.pdbx_seq_one_letter_code
_entity_poly.pdbx_strand_id
1 'polypeptide(L)'
;MKYNTGTEVLRFHSKCTRERVIFENFLLSYVRPTLKAYTYFKLLLIFPIQYYITTYMDSIYNYLSMNSTELIEYTRSLLPKDNSLTHPANLTFNKMGPLPAFIWEDVMVIGGADGKILTRLNSAFYREIGPRFYKIFGNIQALMVISSTNKMRKNDFNFLSFGPDFPHVPYEDFSIYKRNFIGSKYRYETLDVYSTKDYTNSEGNSDVIVVTSLSQIEFLFKTILNNPKSLLRKSIRNISFDLTILDGTEELLENKFIQNTIEELVSRSSNVTKLSYESPMMFVEKDHEDFLGCRWNTPYNSVLWSFAKFQKEFYEPANEIFPNNVYFGEFLPIAEQFDYIYSKKRLSLSDISNLNDFENENPMSTYANSMHELGYEQVIDIYYDGIDLNYKRMNEISTDKCHDIKIKNRDFISEKNLLNTLKFIMESMIDQNNTCGDSISTSFLINGFIETEYISVKDFETGYLNDFKTSMILINKPCKFN
;
A
#
# COMPACT_ATOMS: atom_id res chain seq x y z
N MET A 1 -46.04 -38.33 17.33
CA MET A 1 -45.02 -37.89 18.32
C MET A 1 -44.72 -36.42 18.07
N LYS A 2 -45.24 -35.51 18.92
CA LYS A 2 -44.87 -34.09 18.89
C LYS A 2 -43.60 -33.93 19.73
N TYR A 3 -42.49 -33.60 19.07
CA TYR A 3 -41.23 -33.34 19.77
C TYR A 3 -41.34 -32.04 20.56
N ASN A 4 -41.04 -32.13 21.85
CA ASN A 4 -41.11 -31.05 22.83
C ASN A 4 -39.76 -30.29 22.83
N THR A 5 -39.36 -29.72 21.69
CA THR A 5 -38.03 -29.10 21.47
C THR A 5 -37.92 -27.65 21.94
N GLY A 6 -39.05 -26.95 22.17
CA GLY A 6 -39.03 -25.52 22.49
C GLY A 6 -38.50 -25.20 23.89
N THR A 7 -38.71 -26.07 24.89
CA THR A 7 -38.35 -25.78 26.28
C THR A 7 -36.88 -26.10 26.62
N GLU A 8 -36.22 -26.98 25.87
CA GLU A 8 -34.80 -27.27 26.04
C GLU A 8 -33.91 -26.23 25.36
N VAL A 9 -34.28 -25.71 24.18
CA VAL A 9 -33.56 -24.63 23.49
C VAL A 9 -33.56 -23.34 24.34
N LEU A 10 -34.71 -22.99 24.93
CA LEU A 10 -34.82 -21.82 25.82
C LEU A 10 -34.03 -21.98 27.14
N ARG A 11 -33.90 -23.21 27.67
CA ARG A 11 -33.04 -23.48 28.84
C ARG A 11 -31.54 -23.46 28.52
N PHE A 12 -31.17 -23.86 27.31
CA PHE A 12 -29.78 -23.75 26.84
C PHE A 12 -29.36 -22.30 26.64
N HIS A 13 -30.24 -21.47 26.05
CA HIS A 13 -30.00 -20.04 25.93
C HIS A 13 -29.91 -19.33 27.28
N SER A 14 -30.77 -19.66 28.26
CA SER A 14 -30.78 -18.97 29.57
C SER A 14 -29.59 -19.31 30.49
N LYS A 15 -29.08 -20.55 30.46
CA LYS A 15 -27.83 -20.91 31.15
C LYS A 15 -26.62 -20.22 30.53
N CYS A 16 -26.57 -20.18 29.20
CA CYS A 16 -25.53 -19.49 28.46
C CYS A 16 -25.49 -18.00 28.84
N THR A 17 -26.64 -17.33 29.03
CA THR A 17 -26.68 -15.90 29.41
C THR A 17 -26.10 -15.60 30.78
N ARG A 18 -26.24 -16.50 31.78
CA ARG A 18 -25.75 -16.23 33.14
C ARG A 18 -24.23 -16.34 33.25
N GLU A 19 -23.64 -17.39 32.68
CA GLU A 19 -22.18 -17.56 32.65
C GLU A 19 -21.51 -16.43 31.86
N ARG A 20 -22.14 -16.03 30.75
CA ARG A 20 -21.80 -14.87 29.93
C ARG A 20 -21.70 -13.59 30.77
N VAL A 21 -22.77 -13.21 31.47
CA VAL A 21 -22.79 -12.00 32.30
C VAL A 21 -21.73 -12.05 33.41
N ILE A 22 -21.48 -13.21 34.02
CA ILE A 22 -20.44 -13.36 35.05
C ILE A 22 -19.05 -13.14 34.45
N PHE A 23 -18.76 -13.72 33.29
CA PHE A 23 -17.48 -13.59 32.60
C PHE A 23 -17.24 -12.14 32.13
N GLU A 24 -18.24 -11.50 31.52
CA GLU A 24 -18.16 -10.08 31.14
C GLU A 24 -17.88 -9.18 32.34
N ASN A 25 -18.60 -9.39 33.46
CA ASN A 25 -18.38 -8.64 34.69
C ASN A 25 -16.96 -8.86 35.23
N PHE A 26 -16.43 -10.09 35.15
CA PHE A 26 -15.04 -10.38 35.53
C PHE A 26 -14.05 -9.62 34.64
N LEU A 27 -14.22 -9.68 33.32
CA LEU A 27 -13.35 -9.00 32.36
C LEU A 27 -13.35 -7.48 32.59
N LEU A 28 -14.53 -6.88 32.75
CA LEU A 28 -14.69 -5.44 32.94
C LEU A 28 -14.21 -4.96 34.32
N SER A 29 -14.42 -5.76 35.37
CA SER A 29 -14.08 -5.35 36.76
C SER A 29 -12.62 -5.59 37.14
N TYR A 30 -11.98 -6.61 36.55
CA TYR A 30 -10.63 -7.03 36.97
C TYR A 30 -9.59 -6.99 35.86
N VAL A 31 -9.88 -7.59 34.70
CA VAL A 31 -8.90 -7.72 33.61
C VAL A 31 -8.61 -6.35 33.00
N ARG A 32 -9.65 -5.60 32.62
CA ARG A 32 -9.48 -4.30 31.97
C ARG A 32 -8.78 -3.26 32.83
N PRO A 33 -9.12 -3.03 34.12
CA PRO A 33 -8.39 -2.09 34.95
C PRO A 33 -6.91 -2.46 35.10
N THR A 34 -6.61 -3.76 35.18
CA THR A 34 -5.23 -4.26 35.25
C THR A 34 -4.46 -3.97 33.97
N LEU A 35 -5.05 -4.26 32.81
CA LEU A 35 -4.45 -3.95 31.51
C LEU A 35 -4.22 -2.45 31.35
N LYS A 36 -5.21 -1.63 31.71
CA LYS A 36 -5.09 -0.17 31.65
C LYS A 36 -3.97 0.35 32.56
N ALA A 37 -3.87 -0.15 33.79
CA ALA A 37 -2.77 0.21 34.70
C ALA A 37 -1.41 -0.21 34.14
N TYR A 38 -1.31 -1.40 33.55
CA TYR A 38 -0.10 -1.91 32.91
C TYR A 38 0.30 -1.07 31.68
N THR A 39 -0.66 -0.73 30.82
CA THR A 39 -0.44 0.16 29.67
C THR A 39 0.03 1.53 30.11
N TYR A 40 -0.57 2.13 31.15
CA TYR A 40 -0.08 3.40 31.69
C TYR A 40 1.33 3.31 32.24
N PHE A 41 1.66 2.25 32.98
CA PHE A 41 3.00 2.02 33.47
C PHE A 41 4.02 1.96 32.33
N LYS A 42 3.70 1.23 31.25
CA LYS A 42 4.55 1.20 30.05
C LYS A 42 4.68 2.58 29.42
N LEU A 43 3.56 3.28 29.23
CA LEU A 43 3.50 4.59 28.57
C LEU A 43 4.30 5.66 29.31
N LEU A 44 4.24 5.68 30.64
CA LEU A 44 4.89 6.70 31.46
C LEU A 44 6.37 6.42 31.70
N LEU A 45 6.77 5.15 31.79
CA LEU A 45 8.13 4.78 32.20
C LEU A 45 8.89 4.01 31.11
N ILE A 46 8.35 2.88 30.66
CA ILE A 46 9.10 1.95 29.79
C ILE A 46 9.30 2.53 28.39
N PHE A 47 8.22 2.97 27.73
CA PHE A 47 8.28 3.38 26.33
C PHE A 47 9.11 4.64 26.09
N PRO A 48 9.06 5.69 26.92
CA PRO A 48 9.95 6.84 26.77
C PRO A 48 11.42 6.42 26.86
N ILE A 49 11.78 5.60 27.86
CA ILE A 49 13.15 5.10 28.04
C ILE A 49 13.58 4.28 26.81
N GLN A 50 12.75 3.33 26.39
CA GLN A 50 13.03 2.49 25.22
C GLN A 50 13.14 3.31 23.94
N TYR A 51 12.34 4.38 23.78
CA TYR A 51 12.42 5.29 22.64
C TYR A 51 13.75 6.03 22.59
N TYR A 52 14.21 6.60 23.70
CA TYR A 52 15.51 7.29 23.73
C TYR A 52 16.68 6.33 23.53
N ILE A 53 16.63 5.13 24.13
CA ILE A 53 17.66 4.10 23.92
C ILE A 53 17.72 3.69 22.44
N THR A 54 16.57 3.36 21.83
CA THR A 54 16.54 2.93 20.41
C THR A 54 16.99 4.05 19.48
N THR A 55 16.53 5.28 19.68
CA THR A 55 16.95 6.44 18.88
C THR A 55 18.46 6.70 18.99
N TYR A 56 19.02 6.56 20.20
CA TYR A 56 20.45 6.74 20.43
C TYR A 56 21.28 5.62 19.78
N MET A 57 20.82 4.36 19.89
CA MET A 57 21.44 3.23 19.24
C MET A 57 21.39 3.34 17.72
N ASP A 58 20.26 3.75 17.15
CA ASP A 58 20.10 4.00 15.71
C ASP A 58 21.08 5.10 15.25
N SER A 59 21.25 6.15 16.04
CA SER A 59 22.21 7.24 15.76
C SER A 59 23.66 6.75 15.80
N ILE A 60 24.04 5.93 16.77
CA ILE A 60 25.36 5.31 16.85
C ILE A 60 25.59 4.40 15.63
N TYR A 61 24.61 3.55 15.31
CA TYR A 61 24.70 2.64 14.17
C TYR A 61 24.89 3.40 12.86
N ASN A 62 24.12 4.47 12.66
CA ASN A 62 24.25 5.32 11.48
C ASN A 62 25.59 6.05 11.44
N TYR A 63 26.09 6.56 12.57
CA TYR A 63 27.40 7.18 12.64
C TYR A 63 28.53 6.19 12.30
N LEU A 64 28.46 4.97 12.85
CA LEU A 64 29.42 3.91 12.56
C LEU A 64 29.34 3.43 11.10
N SER A 65 28.14 3.36 10.52
CA SER A 65 27.97 2.95 9.13
C SER A 65 28.51 4.02 8.16
N MET A 66 28.26 5.31 8.42
CA MET A 66 28.84 6.41 7.63
C MET A 66 30.37 6.38 7.71
N ASN A 67 30.94 6.28 8.91
CA ASN A 67 32.38 6.17 9.09
C ASN A 67 32.95 4.94 8.40
N SER A 68 32.26 3.80 8.40
CA SER A 68 32.73 2.61 7.67
C SER A 68 32.76 2.83 6.16
N THR A 69 31.82 3.60 5.62
CA THR A 69 31.75 3.92 4.20
C THR A 69 32.89 4.87 3.82
N GLU A 70 33.15 5.89 4.64
CA GLU A 70 34.31 6.78 4.49
C GLU A 70 35.64 6.03 4.66
N LEU A 71 35.73 5.09 5.61
CA LEU A 71 36.92 4.26 5.79
C LEU A 71 37.16 3.34 4.59
N ILE A 72 36.09 2.82 3.97
CA ILE A 72 36.16 2.04 2.72
C ILE A 72 36.61 2.92 1.55
N GLU A 73 36.11 4.15 1.44
CA GLU A 73 36.57 5.10 0.41
C GLU A 73 38.02 5.55 0.64
N TYR A 74 38.40 5.78 1.90
CA TYR A 74 39.75 6.15 2.30
C TYR A 74 40.73 5.00 2.03
N THR A 75 40.41 3.76 2.44
CA THR A 75 41.22 2.58 2.11
C THR A 75 41.29 2.31 0.61
N ARG A 76 40.21 2.56 -0.15
CA ARG A 76 40.23 2.53 -1.62
C ARG A 76 41.13 3.61 -2.24
N SER A 77 41.25 4.76 -1.60
CA SER A 77 42.13 5.84 -2.06
C SER A 77 43.60 5.65 -1.65
N LEU A 78 43.85 4.91 -0.56
CA LEU A 78 45.18 4.48 -0.11
C LEU A 78 45.71 3.25 -0.84
N LEU A 79 44.84 2.41 -1.39
CA LEU A 79 45.26 1.36 -2.32
C LEU A 79 46.01 2.06 -3.46
N PRO A 80 47.25 1.67 -3.77
CA PRO A 80 48.00 2.28 -4.84
C PRO A 80 47.15 2.21 -6.10
N LYS A 81 46.80 3.38 -6.66
CA LYS A 81 46.26 3.44 -8.02
C LYS A 81 47.32 2.76 -8.87
N ASP A 82 47.00 1.56 -9.34
CA ASP A 82 47.89 0.73 -10.09
C ASP A 82 48.15 1.41 -11.44
N ASN A 83 49.05 2.39 -11.42
CA ASN A 83 49.46 3.19 -12.57
C ASN A 83 50.53 2.45 -13.39
N SER A 84 50.72 1.15 -13.14
CA SER A 84 51.68 0.29 -13.84
C SER A 84 51.02 -0.98 -14.36
N LEU A 85 50.01 -0.82 -15.20
CA LEU A 85 49.83 -1.72 -16.34
C LEU A 85 49.85 -0.86 -17.60
N THR A 86 51.06 -0.52 -18.03
CA THR A 86 51.35 -0.27 -19.43
C THR A 86 51.06 -1.55 -20.20
N HIS A 87 49.78 -1.81 -20.45
CA HIS A 87 49.38 -2.79 -21.43
C HIS A 87 49.93 -2.34 -22.80
N PRO A 88 50.58 -3.25 -23.55
CA PRO A 88 51.09 -2.95 -24.87
C PRO A 88 49.95 -2.43 -25.74
N ALA A 89 50.17 -1.26 -26.35
CA ALA A 89 49.20 -0.44 -27.07
C ALA A 89 48.67 -1.06 -28.39
N ASN A 90 48.65 -2.38 -28.56
CA ASN A 90 48.26 -3.03 -29.82
C ASN A 90 47.37 -4.27 -29.65
N LEU A 91 46.65 -4.40 -28.53
CA LEU A 91 45.54 -5.36 -28.45
C LEU A 91 44.27 -4.58 -28.09
N THR A 92 43.41 -4.40 -29.09
CA THR A 92 42.00 -4.04 -28.92
C THR A 92 41.27 -5.14 -28.17
N PHE A 93 41.60 -5.33 -26.89
CA PHE A 93 40.76 -6.10 -25.99
C PHE A 93 39.49 -5.27 -25.79
N ASN A 94 38.36 -5.82 -26.23
CA ASN A 94 37.06 -5.35 -25.77
C ASN A 94 37.13 -5.26 -24.23
N LYS A 95 36.58 -4.21 -23.64
CA LYS A 95 36.66 -3.91 -22.20
C LYS A 95 36.02 -4.98 -21.27
N MET A 96 35.64 -6.13 -21.83
CA MET A 96 35.13 -7.35 -21.20
C MET A 96 36.18 -8.48 -21.12
N GLY A 97 37.37 -8.30 -21.69
CA GLY A 97 38.41 -9.33 -21.78
C GLY A 97 38.59 -9.89 -23.20
N PRO A 98 39.27 -11.04 -23.35
CA PRO A 98 39.60 -11.63 -24.65
C PRO A 98 38.38 -12.19 -25.41
N LEU A 99 37.28 -12.43 -24.70
CA LEU A 99 36.10 -13.08 -25.25
C LEU A 99 35.07 -12.03 -25.72
N PRO A 100 34.45 -12.24 -26.90
CA PRO A 100 33.36 -11.38 -27.39
C PRO A 100 32.09 -11.55 -26.53
N ALA A 101 31.19 -10.55 -26.59
CA ALA A 101 30.00 -10.50 -25.74
C ALA A 101 29.11 -11.74 -25.82
N PHE A 102 28.94 -12.35 -27.00
CA PHE A 102 28.12 -13.55 -27.16
C PHE A 102 28.68 -14.77 -26.42
N ILE A 103 30.01 -14.91 -26.33
CA ILE A 103 30.63 -16.00 -25.55
C ILE A 103 30.38 -15.78 -24.06
N TRP A 104 30.42 -14.53 -23.59
CA TRP A 104 30.08 -14.23 -22.20
C TRP A 104 28.62 -14.55 -21.87
N GLU A 105 27.71 -14.40 -22.83
CA GLU A 105 26.31 -14.82 -22.68
C GLU A 105 26.19 -16.34 -22.57
N ASP A 106 26.88 -17.10 -23.43
CA ASP A 106 26.91 -18.55 -23.33
C ASP A 106 27.50 -19.02 -22.00
N VAL A 107 28.55 -18.36 -21.49
CA VAL A 107 29.13 -18.64 -20.17
C VAL A 107 28.13 -18.34 -19.05
N MET A 108 27.31 -17.29 -19.16
CA MET A 108 26.25 -17.01 -18.17
C MET A 108 25.17 -18.10 -18.18
N VAL A 109 24.73 -18.53 -19.37
CA VAL A 109 23.69 -19.55 -19.52
C VAL A 109 24.18 -20.93 -19.07
N ILE A 110 25.38 -21.34 -19.50
CA ILE A 110 25.94 -22.66 -19.21
C ILE A 110 26.52 -22.72 -17.79
N GLY A 111 27.20 -21.65 -17.36
CA GLY A 111 27.88 -21.58 -16.08
C GLY A 111 27.00 -21.09 -14.92
N GLY A 112 25.74 -20.69 -15.19
CA GLY A 112 24.81 -20.19 -14.17
C GLY A 112 25.22 -18.84 -13.55
N ALA A 113 26.08 -18.06 -14.22
CA ALA A 113 26.49 -16.76 -13.73
C ALA A 113 25.36 -15.73 -13.95
N ASP A 114 24.92 -15.07 -12.88
CA ASP A 114 23.88 -14.04 -12.98
C ASP A 114 24.40 -12.81 -13.72
N GLY A 115 23.93 -12.61 -14.96
CA GLY A 115 24.28 -11.45 -15.77
C GLY A 115 23.86 -10.11 -15.15
N LYS A 116 22.91 -10.08 -14.21
CA LYS A 116 22.58 -8.88 -13.41
C LYS A 116 23.72 -8.50 -12.48
N ILE A 117 24.49 -9.45 -11.98
CA ILE A 117 25.67 -9.19 -11.15
C ILE A 117 26.81 -8.68 -12.04
N LEU A 118 27.06 -9.32 -13.18
CA LEU A 118 28.14 -8.94 -14.09
C LEU A 118 27.98 -7.52 -14.66
N THR A 119 26.75 -7.12 -14.98
CA THR A 119 26.43 -5.75 -15.42
C THR A 119 26.71 -4.70 -14.35
N ARG A 120 26.69 -5.05 -13.05
CA ARG A 120 27.06 -4.15 -11.94
C ARG A 120 28.57 -4.05 -11.72
N LEU A 121 29.32 -5.09 -12.09
CA LEU A 121 30.76 -5.17 -11.84
C LEU A 121 31.61 -4.46 -12.90
N ASN A 122 31.13 -4.35 -14.15
CA ASN A 122 31.95 -3.81 -15.24
C ASN A 122 31.11 -2.99 -16.24
N SER A 123 31.57 -1.77 -16.55
CA SER A 123 30.89 -0.83 -17.45
C SER A 123 30.77 -1.29 -18.91
N ALA A 124 31.59 -2.27 -19.33
CA ALA A 124 31.50 -2.91 -20.63
C ALA A 124 30.37 -3.95 -20.64
N PHE A 125 30.27 -4.78 -19.60
CA PHE A 125 29.12 -5.68 -19.39
C PHE A 125 27.80 -4.91 -19.31
N TYR A 126 27.79 -3.80 -18.57
CA TYR A 126 26.65 -2.89 -18.54
C TYR A 126 26.24 -2.40 -19.94
N ARG A 127 27.21 -2.05 -20.79
CA ARG A 127 26.95 -1.50 -22.13
C ARG A 127 26.49 -2.53 -23.15
N GLU A 128 27.16 -3.68 -23.23
CA GLU A 128 26.90 -4.68 -24.27
C GLU A 128 25.73 -5.61 -23.90
N ILE A 129 25.62 -6.00 -22.63
CA ILE A 129 24.65 -7.02 -22.18
C ILE A 129 23.50 -6.39 -21.39
N GLY A 130 23.74 -5.28 -20.69
CA GLY A 130 22.72 -4.55 -19.93
C GLY A 130 21.44 -4.27 -20.72
N PRO A 131 21.47 -3.81 -21.99
CA PRO A 131 20.26 -3.61 -22.77
C PRO A 131 19.36 -4.84 -22.90
N ARG A 132 19.92 -6.06 -22.86
CA ARG A 132 19.11 -7.30 -22.92
C ARG A 132 18.40 -7.57 -21.61
N PHE A 133 19.11 -7.39 -20.48
CA PHE A 133 18.52 -7.55 -19.15
C PHE A 133 17.55 -6.44 -18.79
N TYR A 134 17.77 -5.22 -19.29
CA TYR A 134 16.91 -4.08 -18.97
C TYR A 134 15.63 -4.01 -19.80
N LYS A 135 15.47 -4.83 -20.84
CA LYS A 135 14.22 -4.92 -21.63
C LYS A 135 13.00 -5.27 -20.77
N ILE A 136 13.18 -6.03 -19.70
CA ILE A 136 12.09 -6.36 -18.76
C ILE A 136 11.52 -5.12 -18.08
N PHE A 137 12.30 -4.03 -17.99
CA PHE A 137 11.87 -2.74 -17.46
C PHE A 137 11.24 -1.85 -18.54
N GLY A 138 10.83 -2.42 -19.68
CA GLY A 138 10.13 -1.68 -20.73
C GLY A 138 8.83 -1.05 -20.24
N ASN A 139 8.15 -1.72 -19.32
CA ASN A 139 6.97 -1.22 -18.64
C ASN A 139 7.26 -1.18 -17.14
N ILE A 140 7.21 0.00 -16.53
CA ILE A 140 7.34 0.15 -15.09
C ILE A 140 5.98 0.50 -14.50
N GLN A 141 5.58 -0.23 -13.46
CA GLN A 141 4.45 0.10 -12.62
C GLN A 141 4.96 0.65 -11.29
N ALA A 142 4.50 1.83 -10.91
CA ALA A 142 4.71 2.40 -9.58
C ALA A 142 3.36 2.59 -8.89
N LEU A 143 3.29 2.30 -7.60
CA LEU A 143 2.12 2.53 -6.76
C LEU A 143 2.57 3.26 -5.50
N MET A 144 2.13 4.49 -5.31
CA MET A 144 2.38 5.28 -4.11
C MET A 144 1.10 5.35 -3.30
N VAL A 145 1.10 4.78 -2.10
CA VAL A 145 -0.04 4.87 -1.17
C VAL A 145 0.27 5.92 -0.11
N ILE A 146 -0.64 6.88 0.07
CA ILE A 146 -0.52 7.95 1.05
C ILE A 146 -1.78 8.07 1.90
N SER A 147 -1.59 8.56 3.12
CA SER A 147 -2.67 8.82 4.05
C SER A 147 -2.33 10.02 4.93
N SER A 148 -3.35 10.75 5.36
CA SER A 148 -3.28 11.61 6.54
C SER A 148 -2.89 10.76 7.76
N THR A 149 -2.12 11.36 8.69
CA THR A 149 -1.78 10.69 9.96
C THR A 149 -2.95 10.69 10.95
N ASN A 150 -4.08 11.33 10.65
CA ASN A 150 -5.20 11.49 11.59
C ASN A 150 -5.82 10.14 11.98
N LYS A 151 -6.23 9.31 11.01
CA LYS A 151 -6.84 7.99 11.28
C LYS A 151 -5.90 7.09 12.10
N MET A 152 -4.63 6.98 11.69
CA MET A 152 -3.61 6.21 12.43
C MET A 152 -3.36 6.74 13.84
N ARG A 153 -3.24 8.06 14.02
CA ARG A 153 -3.03 8.64 15.35
C ARG A 153 -4.22 8.42 16.28
N LYS A 154 -5.45 8.48 15.76
CA LYS A 154 -6.65 8.15 16.55
C LYS A 154 -6.61 6.69 16.99
N ASN A 155 -6.30 5.76 16.08
CA ASN A 155 -6.13 4.34 16.39
C ASN A 155 -5.07 4.11 17.47
N ASP A 156 -3.89 4.69 17.31
CA ASP A 156 -2.78 4.46 18.23
C ASP A 156 -3.04 5.11 19.59
N PHE A 157 -3.60 6.32 19.60
CA PHE A 157 -4.01 6.98 20.83
C PHE A 157 -5.05 6.17 21.57
N ASN A 158 -6.01 5.55 20.86
CA ASN A 158 -6.99 4.66 21.45
C ASN A 158 -6.31 3.46 22.14
N PHE A 159 -5.42 2.78 21.43
CA PHE A 159 -4.64 1.66 21.97
C PHE A 159 -3.84 2.06 23.22
N LEU A 160 -3.13 3.19 23.17
CA LEU A 160 -2.29 3.66 24.28
C LEU A 160 -3.12 4.14 25.48
N SER A 161 -4.36 4.58 25.26
CA SER A 161 -5.25 5.09 26.31
C SER A 161 -6.04 3.98 27.02
N PHE A 162 -6.44 2.95 26.27
CA PHE A 162 -7.37 1.94 26.74
C PHE A 162 -6.79 0.53 26.79
N GLY A 163 -5.63 0.32 26.17
CA GLY A 163 -5.01 -1.00 26.02
C GLY A 163 -5.55 -1.78 24.82
N PRO A 164 -5.14 -3.04 24.67
CA PRO A 164 -5.62 -3.91 23.62
C PRO A 164 -7.10 -4.28 23.81
N ASP A 165 -7.77 -4.53 22.70
CA ASP A 165 -9.10 -5.15 22.69
C ASP A 165 -9.00 -6.64 23.00
N PHE A 166 -7.96 -7.32 22.52
CA PHE A 166 -7.78 -8.77 22.63
C PHE A 166 -6.53 -9.10 23.46
N PRO A 167 -6.60 -9.11 24.81
CA PRO A 167 -5.44 -9.22 25.72
C PRO A 167 -4.51 -10.44 25.52
N HIS A 168 -4.99 -11.47 24.85
CA HIS A 168 -4.25 -12.70 24.56
C HIS A 168 -3.49 -12.63 23.22
N VAL A 169 -3.80 -11.65 22.35
CA VAL A 169 -3.04 -11.41 21.12
C VAL A 169 -1.76 -10.67 21.49
N PRO A 170 -0.58 -11.15 21.04
CA PRO A 170 0.64 -10.39 21.20
C PRO A 170 0.59 -9.16 20.29
N TYR A 171 0.77 -7.99 20.88
CA TYR A 171 0.90 -6.72 20.15
C TYR A 171 2.31 -6.17 20.30
N GLU A 172 2.79 -5.54 19.24
CA GLU A 172 4.03 -4.76 19.26
C GLU A 172 3.78 -3.36 19.86
N ASP A 173 3.42 -3.31 21.14
CA ASP A 173 2.96 -2.10 21.83
C ASP A 173 3.93 -0.92 21.69
N PHE A 174 5.24 -1.20 21.77
CA PHE A 174 6.27 -0.17 21.64
C PHE A 174 6.31 0.41 20.22
N SER A 175 6.09 -0.41 19.20
CA SER A 175 6.01 0.05 17.81
C SER A 175 4.82 0.99 17.61
N ILE A 176 3.67 0.70 18.24
CA ILE A 176 2.48 1.58 18.25
C ILE A 176 2.79 2.90 18.97
N TYR A 177 3.44 2.86 20.14
CA TYR A 177 3.89 4.07 20.83
C TYR A 177 4.83 4.92 19.97
N LYS A 178 5.87 4.29 19.40
CA LYS A 178 6.86 4.95 18.55
C LYS A 178 6.18 5.57 17.32
N ARG A 179 5.25 4.84 16.70
CA ARG A 179 4.44 5.28 15.56
C ARG A 179 3.60 6.51 15.91
N ASN A 180 2.83 6.48 17.00
CA ASN A 180 2.05 7.63 17.46
C ASN A 180 2.93 8.85 17.76
N PHE A 181 4.06 8.65 18.45
CA PHE A 181 4.97 9.72 18.82
C PHE A 181 5.61 10.39 17.60
N ILE A 182 6.12 9.60 16.65
CA ILE A 182 6.72 10.13 15.42
C ILE A 182 5.63 10.75 14.53
N GLY A 183 4.54 10.02 14.27
CA GLY A 183 3.43 10.45 13.43
C GLY A 183 2.75 11.74 13.90
N SER A 184 2.79 12.04 15.20
CA SER A 184 2.31 13.33 15.73
C SER A 184 3.02 14.56 15.17
N LYS A 185 4.23 14.39 14.60
CA LYS A 185 5.06 15.47 14.04
C LYS A 185 4.84 15.68 12.54
N TYR A 186 4.06 14.82 11.89
CA TYR A 186 3.89 14.82 10.43
C TYR A 186 2.41 14.83 10.07
N ARG A 187 2.08 15.48 8.96
CA ARG A 187 0.70 15.57 8.45
C ARG A 187 0.30 14.33 7.67
N TYR A 188 1.25 13.71 6.97
CA TYR A 188 1.01 12.56 6.11
C TYR A 188 1.99 11.42 6.42
N GLU A 189 1.58 10.22 6.05
CA GLU A 189 2.41 9.04 5.96
C GLU A 189 2.31 8.42 4.56
N THR A 190 3.36 7.73 4.16
CA THR A 190 3.39 6.92 2.94
C THR A 190 3.54 5.46 3.31
N LEU A 191 2.77 4.60 2.67
CA LEU A 191 2.67 3.18 3.00
C LEU A 191 3.32 2.35 1.90
N ASP A 192 4.31 1.54 2.26
CA ASP A 192 4.84 0.49 1.41
C ASP A 192 3.95 -0.74 1.56
N VAL A 193 3.06 -0.95 0.60
CA VAL A 193 2.05 -2.02 0.63
C VAL A 193 2.45 -3.18 -0.28
N TYR A 194 1.95 -4.38 0.05
CA TYR A 194 2.03 -5.54 -0.83
C TYR A 194 0.77 -6.39 -0.71
N SER A 195 0.48 -7.15 -1.75
CA SER A 195 -0.59 -8.15 -1.74
C SER A 195 -0.04 -9.52 -1.37
N THR A 196 -0.74 -10.25 -0.51
CA THR A 196 -0.46 -11.65 -0.14
C THR A 196 -1.10 -12.64 -1.11
N LYS A 197 -1.96 -12.16 -2.01
CA LYS A 197 -2.56 -12.99 -3.05
C LYS A 197 -1.48 -13.57 -3.95
N ASP A 198 -1.58 -14.87 -4.21
CA ASP A 198 -0.66 -15.54 -5.11
C ASP A 198 -1.00 -15.19 -6.55
N TYR A 199 -0.23 -14.27 -7.12
CA TYR A 199 -0.38 -13.92 -8.51
C TYR A 199 0.31 -14.90 -9.45
N THR A 200 1.15 -15.85 -9.02
CA THR A 200 2.05 -16.65 -9.91
C THR A 200 1.37 -17.43 -11.04
N ASN A 201 0.07 -17.71 -10.92
CA ASN A 201 -0.74 -18.40 -11.93
C ASN A 201 -1.62 -17.45 -12.77
N SER A 202 -1.62 -16.14 -12.51
CA SER A 202 -2.32 -15.17 -13.35
C SER A 202 -1.77 -15.19 -14.77
N GLU A 203 -2.66 -15.07 -15.75
CA GLU A 203 -2.32 -15.02 -17.17
C GLU A 203 -1.41 -13.80 -17.44
N GLY A 204 -0.09 -14.00 -17.41
CA GLY A 204 0.89 -12.95 -17.73
C GLY A 204 2.10 -12.79 -16.80
N ASN A 205 2.36 -13.70 -15.87
CA ASN A 205 3.27 -13.53 -14.73
C ASN A 205 4.73 -13.13 -14.91
N SER A 206 5.32 -13.05 -16.10
CA SER A 206 6.79 -12.99 -16.14
C SER A 206 7.41 -11.60 -15.90
N ASP A 207 6.71 -10.49 -16.15
CA ASP A 207 7.44 -9.23 -16.45
C ASP A 207 6.93 -7.94 -15.78
N VAL A 208 5.89 -7.98 -14.93
CA VAL A 208 5.37 -6.74 -14.29
C VAL A 208 6.21 -6.41 -13.05
N ILE A 209 6.94 -5.31 -13.11
CA ILE A 209 7.74 -4.78 -11.99
C ILE A 209 6.91 -3.71 -11.29
N VAL A 210 6.44 -4.02 -10.08
CA VAL A 210 5.69 -3.08 -9.23
C VAL A 210 6.60 -2.48 -8.18
N VAL A 211 6.69 -1.15 -8.14
CA VAL A 211 7.48 -0.39 -7.18
C VAL A 211 6.54 0.35 -6.23
N THR A 212 6.55 -0.03 -4.95
CA THR A 212 5.62 0.50 -3.93
C THR A 212 6.29 1.43 -2.91
N SER A 213 7.59 1.25 -2.67
CA SER A 213 8.31 2.08 -1.70
C SER A 213 8.58 3.48 -2.23
N LEU A 214 8.27 4.50 -1.43
CA LEU A 214 8.57 5.91 -1.76
C LEU A 214 10.05 6.11 -2.12
N SER A 215 10.96 5.52 -1.36
CA SER A 215 12.41 5.64 -1.62
C SER A 215 12.82 5.09 -3.00
N GLN A 216 12.19 4.01 -3.44
CA GLN A 216 12.45 3.40 -4.75
C GLN A 216 11.81 4.21 -5.87
N ILE A 217 10.61 4.75 -5.64
CA ILE A 217 9.94 5.70 -6.54
C ILE A 217 10.83 6.95 -6.72
N GLU A 218 11.31 7.54 -5.64
CA GLU A 218 12.20 8.70 -5.70
C GLU A 218 13.48 8.38 -6.45
N PHE A 219 14.08 7.21 -6.21
CA PHE A 219 15.26 6.76 -6.96
C PHE A 219 14.98 6.61 -8.46
N LEU A 220 13.83 6.04 -8.83
CA LEU A 220 13.39 5.93 -10.22
C LEU A 220 13.33 7.32 -10.88
N PHE A 221 12.58 8.26 -10.32
CA PHE A 221 12.39 9.57 -10.94
C PHE A 221 13.63 10.47 -10.86
N LYS A 222 14.24 10.59 -9.68
CA LYS A 222 15.35 11.53 -9.45
C LYS A 222 16.70 11.03 -10.00
N THR A 223 16.90 9.72 -10.10
CA THR A 223 18.19 9.13 -10.50
C THR A 223 18.14 8.41 -11.84
N ILE A 224 17.19 7.51 -12.05
CA ILE A 224 17.14 6.71 -13.29
C ILE A 224 16.64 7.55 -14.46
N LEU A 225 15.46 8.14 -14.33
CA LEU A 225 14.82 8.86 -15.44
C LEU A 225 15.52 10.18 -15.73
N ASN A 226 15.93 10.91 -14.69
CA ASN A 226 16.63 12.20 -14.85
C ASN A 226 18.02 12.05 -15.50
N ASN A 227 18.58 10.84 -15.57
CA ASN A 227 19.87 10.59 -16.18
C ASN A 227 19.75 10.18 -17.67
N PRO A 228 20.02 11.07 -18.65
CA PRO A 228 19.91 10.74 -20.08
C PRO A 228 20.94 9.69 -20.55
N LYS A 229 21.99 9.43 -19.75
CA LYS A 229 23.01 8.42 -20.06
C LYS A 229 22.64 7.04 -19.51
N SER A 230 21.57 6.92 -18.73
CA SER A 230 21.11 5.65 -18.17
C SER A 230 20.65 4.70 -19.27
N LEU A 231 21.24 3.50 -19.36
CA LEU A 231 20.77 2.46 -20.29
C LEU A 231 19.41 1.90 -19.86
N LEU A 232 19.16 1.90 -18.55
CA LEU A 232 17.86 1.52 -18.01
C LEU A 232 16.78 2.51 -18.48
N ARG A 233 17.04 3.83 -18.38
CA ARG A 233 16.12 4.85 -18.92
C ARG A 233 15.77 4.60 -20.39
N LYS A 234 16.79 4.31 -21.21
CA LYS A 234 16.60 4.04 -22.65
C LYS A 234 15.77 2.78 -22.93
N SER A 235 15.67 1.88 -21.96
CA SER A 235 14.90 0.65 -22.09
C SER A 235 13.43 0.84 -21.71
N ILE A 236 13.13 1.85 -20.87
CA ILE A 236 11.77 2.17 -20.42
C ILE A 236 11.00 2.79 -21.58
N ARG A 237 9.83 2.23 -21.88
CA ARG A 237 8.90 2.69 -22.92
C ARG A 237 7.64 3.27 -22.31
N ASN A 238 7.15 2.62 -21.27
CA ASN A 238 5.92 2.99 -20.59
C ASN A 238 6.13 3.09 -19.08
N ILE A 239 5.59 4.14 -18.46
CA ILE A 239 5.54 4.30 -17.01
C ILE A 239 4.09 4.49 -16.59
N SER A 240 3.57 3.54 -15.84
CA SER A 240 2.29 3.66 -15.16
C SER A 240 2.56 3.99 -13.70
N PHE A 241 1.96 5.07 -13.22
CA PHE A 241 2.08 5.48 -11.83
C PHE A 241 0.69 5.63 -11.24
N ASP A 242 0.46 4.99 -10.11
CA ASP A 242 -0.79 5.04 -9.37
C ASP A 242 -0.54 5.73 -8.03
N LEU A 243 -1.26 6.82 -7.75
CA LEU A 243 -1.28 7.49 -6.46
C LEU A 243 -2.59 7.14 -5.76
N THR A 244 -2.52 6.38 -4.68
CA THR A 244 -3.70 6.03 -3.88
C THR A 244 -3.71 6.82 -2.57
N ILE A 245 -4.80 7.54 -2.32
CA ILE A 245 -5.00 8.38 -1.14
C ILE A 245 -6.09 7.71 -0.29
N LEU A 246 -5.74 7.35 0.95
CA LEU A 246 -6.66 6.73 1.91
C LEU A 246 -7.38 7.84 2.70
N ASP A 247 -7.07 8.01 3.98
CA ASP A 247 -7.55 9.15 4.77
C ASP A 247 -6.92 10.46 4.25
N GLY A 248 -7.70 11.54 4.22
CA GLY A 248 -7.23 12.86 3.79
C GLY A 248 -7.35 13.18 2.29
N THR A 249 -8.17 12.43 1.55
CA THR A 249 -8.38 12.59 0.10
C THR A 249 -8.86 13.98 -0.27
N GLU A 250 -9.93 14.46 0.37
CA GLU A 250 -10.51 15.77 0.07
C GLU A 250 -9.47 16.87 0.31
N GLU A 251 -8.77 16.86 1.44
CA GLU A 251 -7.78 17.88 1.76
C GLU A 251 -6.60 17.91 0.78
N LEU A 252 -6.25 16.78 0.17
CA LEU A 252 -5.15 16.71 -0.79
C LEU A 252 -5.60 17.02 -2.22
N LEU A 253 -6.74 16.49 -2.68
CA LEU A 253 -7.26 16.73 -4.03
C LEU A 253 -7.83 18.14 -4.19
N GLU A 254 -8.37 18.73 -3.12
CA GLU A 254 -8.79 20.14 -3.08
C GLU A 254 -7.65 21.12 -2.83
N ASN A 255 -6.43 20.60 -2.61
CA ASN A 255 -5.27 21.45 -2.41
C ASN A 255 -4.98 22.25 -3.68
N LYS A 256 -5.13 23.58 -3.60
CA LYS A 256 -4.89 24.51 -4.72
C LYS A 256 -3.55 24.31 -5.40
N PHE A 257 -2.49 23.93 -4.66
CA PHE A 257 -1.19 23.68 -5.25
C PHE A 257 -1.21 22.48 -6.21
N ILE A 258 -1.86 21.38 -5.82
CA ILE A 258 -2.01 20.19 -6.66
C ILE A 258 -2.92 20.48 -7.86
N GLN A 259 -4.08 21.10 -7.63
CA GLN A 259 -5.02 21.46 -8.69
C GLN A 259 -4.37 22.36 -9.74
N ASN A 260 -3.74 23.46 -9.31
CA ASN A 260 -3.05 24.38 -10.21
C ASN A 260 -1.92 23.67 -10.96
N THR A 261 -1.18 22.77 -10.31
CA THR A 261 -0.10 22.02 -10.97
C THR A 261 -0.66 21.10 -12.07
N ILE A 262 -1.75 20.38 -11.81
CA ILE A 262 -2.40 19.52 -12.81
C ILE A 262 -2.91 20.36 -13.98
N GLU A 263 -3.62 21.46 -13.70
CA GLU A 263 -4.17 22.35 -14.74
C GLU A 263 -3.06 23.02 -15.58
N GLU A 264 -1.99 23.47 -14.95
CA GLU A 264 -0.80 24.04 -15.60
C GLU A 264 -0.13 23.01 -16.53
N LEU A 265 0.05 21.78 -16.06
CA LEU A 265 0.71 20.73 -16.85
C LEU A 265 -0.13 20.24 -18.03
N VAL A 266 -1.44 20.07 -17.81
CA VAL A 266 -2.38 19.66 -18.86
C VAL A 266 -2.53 20.76 -19.92
N SER A 267 -2.65 22.02 -19.52
CA SER A 267 -2.80 23.15 -20.46
C SER A 267 -1.56 23.40 -21.33
N ARG A 268 -0.37 23.02 -20.86
CA ARG A 268 0.89 23.13 -21.62
C ARG A 268 1.07 22.07 -22.70
N SER A 269 0.36 20.95 -22.62
CA SER A 269 0.65 19.77 -23.44
C SER A 269 -0.57 19.37 -24.27
N SER A 270 -0.51 19.59 -25.58
CA SER A 270 -1.63 19.32 -26.50
C SER A 270 -2.00 17.85 -26.66
N ASN A 271 -1.12 16.93 -26.26
CA ASN A 271 -1.33 15.48 -26.34
C ASN A 271 -1.66 14.83 -25.00
N VAL A 272 -1.89 15.61 -23.94
CA VAL A 272 -2.23 15.09 -22.62
C VAL A 272 -3.74 15.04 -22.46
N THR A 273 -4.27 13.89 -22.05
CA THR A 273 -5.69 13.72 -21.72
C THR A 273 -5.87 13.62 -20.21
N LYS A 274 -6.83 14.36 -19.67
CA LYS A 274 -7.26 14.27 -18.27
C LYS A 274 -8.71 13.80 -18.23
N LEU A 275 -8.96 12.71 -17.51
CA LEU A 275 -10.29 12.14 -17.27
C LEU A 275 -10.52 12.07 -15.76
N SER A 276 -11.74 12.38 -15.33
CA SER A 276 -12.15 12.33 -13.93
C SER A 276 -13.42 11.51 -13.81
N TYR A 277 -13.46 10.57 -12.88
CA TYR A 277 -14.60 9.69 -12.64
C TYR A 277 -14.71 9.33 -11.17
N GLU A 278 -15.93 9.21 -10.65
CA GLU A 278 -16.20 8.66 -9.34
C GLU A 278 -16.67 7.23 -9.48
N SER A 279 -16.03 6.30 -8.78
CA SER A 279 -16.40 4.89 -8.86
C SER A 279 -17.85 4.64 -8.42
N PRO A 280 -18.42 3.49 -8.82
CA PRO A 280 -19.59 2.94 -8.14
C PRO A 280 -19.29 2.74 -6.65
N MET A 281 -20.37 2.60 -5.88
CA MET A 281 -20.27 2.39 -4.44
C MET A 281 -19.57 1.07 -4.13
N MET A 282 -18.71 1.10 -3.12
CA MET A 282 -18.00 -0.05 -2.56
C MET A 282 -18.42 -0.25 -1.10
N PHE A 283 -18.32 -1.49 -0.64
CA PHE A 283 -18.86 -1.91 0.65
C PHE A 283 -17.80 -2.69 1.42
N VAL A 284 -17.60 -2.32 2.68
CA VAL A 284 -16.79 -3.07 3.61
C VAL A 284 -17.26 -2.79 5.03
N GLU A 285 -17.26 -3.82 5.86
CA GLU A 285 -17.59 -3.69 7.27
C GLU A 285 -16.52 -2.89 8.00
N LYS A 286 -16.96 -1.86 8.75
CA LYS A 286 -16.08 -1.00 9.57
C LYS A 286 -15.93 -1.50 10.99
N ASP A 287 -16.22 -2.77 11.23
CA ASP A 287 -16.07 -3.33 12.55
C ASP A 287 -14.64 -3.12 13.05
N HIS A 288 -14.54 -2.41 14.19
CA HIS A 288 -13.28 -2.01 14.83
C HIS A 288 -12.48 -0.88 14.16
N GLU A 289 -13.04 -0.17 13.18
CA GLU A 289 -12.45 1.06 12.63
C GLU A 289 -12.89 2.35 13.34
N ASP A 290 -13.86 2.28 14.27
CA ASP A 290 -14.17 3.40 15.15
C ASP A 290 -13.12 3.50 16.27
N PHE A 291 -12.30 4.55 16.20
CA PHE A 291 -11.24 4.83 17.16
C PHE A 291 -11.66 5.83 18.25
N LEU A 292 -12.96 6.14 18.37
CA LEU A 292 -13.49 7.03 19.38
C LEU A 292 -13.87 6.28 20.66
N GLY A 293 -13.40 6.79 21.81
CA GLY A 293 -13.78 6.27 23.12
C GLY A 293 -13.24 4.87 23.41
N CYS A 294 -13.79 4.22 24.43
CA CYS A 294 -13.31 2.91 24.84
C CYS A 294 -14.21 1.81 24.27
N ARG A 295 -13.67 0.97 23.37
CA ARG A 295 -14.46 -0.08 22.71
C ARG A 295 -15.01 -1.14 23.66
N TRP A 296 -14.37 -1.35 24.81
CA TRP A 296 -14.88 -2.16 25.93
C TRP A 296 -16.21 -1.66 26.53
N ASN A 297 -16.65 -0.44 26.21
CA ASN A 297 -17.91 0.14 26.68
C ASN A 297 -19.01 0.10 25.60
N THR A 298 -18.75 -0.50 24.42
CA THR A 298 -19.75 -0.51 23.34
C THR A 298 -20.90 -1.46 23.70
N PRO A 299 -22.17 -1.05 23.52
CA PRO A 299 -23.33 -1.83 23.95
C PRO A 299 -23.48 -3.21 23.27
N TYR A 300 -22.67 -3.50 22.23
CA TYR A 300 -22.66 -4.75 21.47
C TYR A 300 -21.31 -5.49 21.51
N ASN A 301 -20.36 -4.98 22.31
CA ASN A 301 -19.09 -5.57 22.78
C ASN A 301 -18.58 -6.87 22.10
N SER A 302 -18.35 -6.87 20.79
CA SER A 302 -17.68 -7.97 20.08
C SER A 302 -16.32 -8.32 20.71
N VAL A 303 -15.66 -7.33 21.33
CA VAL A 303 -14.41 -7.48 22.08
C VAL A 303 -14.50 -8.50 23.23
N LEU A 304 -15.59 -8.52 24.00
CA LEU A 304 -15.76 -9.48 25.11
C LEU A 304 -16.12 -10.89 24.61
N TRP A 305 -16.74 -10.98 23.42
CA TRP A 305 -17.23 -12.22 22.83
C TRP A 305 -16.23 -12.90 21.88
N SER A 306 -15.30 -12.15 21.32
CA SER A 306 -14.20 -12.60 20.45
C SER A 306 -13.27 -13.63 21.11
N PHE A 307 -13.20 -13.66 22.45
CA PHE A 307 -12.42 -14.65 23.19
C PHE A 307 -12.87 -16.10 22.89
N ALA A 308 -14.09 -16.31 22.39
CA ALA A 308 -14.63 -17.61 22.02
C ALA A 308 -14.40 -17.98 20.54
N LYS A 309 -13.85 -17.08 19.70
CA LYS A 309 -13.86 -17.20 18.24
C LYS A 309 -12.46 -17.14 17.60
N PHE A 310 -11.48 -17.83 18.19
CA PHE A 310 -10.15 -18.06 17.57
C PHE A 310 -10.13 -19.10 16.46
N GLN A 311 -11.26 -19.38 15.82
CA GLN A 311 -11.22 -20.19 14.62
C GLN A 311 -10.96 -19.26 13.45
N LYS A 312 -10.03 -19.66 12.58
CA LYS A 312 -9.84 -19.14 11.23
C LYS A 312 -11.06 -19.50 10.36
N GLU A 313 -12.26 -19.37 10.90
CA GLU A 313 -13.49 -19.38 10.15
C GLU A 313 -13.72 -17.94 9.67
N PHE A 314 -14.27 -17.82 8.48
CA PHE A 314 -14.36 -16.64 7.60
C PHE A 314 -15.08 -15.40 8.19
N TYR A 315 -15.33 -15.32 9.50
CA TYR A 315 -16.38 -14.47 10.06
C TYR A 315 -15.97 -13.50 11.18
N GLU A 316 -14.71 -13.43 11.61
CA GLU A 316 -14.28 -12.39 12.56
C GLU A 316 -12.95 -11.71 12.19
N PRO A 317 -12.97 -10.80 11.20
CA PRO A 317 -11.81 -9.98 10.82
C PRO A 317 -11.34 -9.04 11.96
N ALA A 318 -12.19 -8.81 12.96
CA ALA A 318 -11.97 -7.97 14.14
C ALA A 318 -10.58 -8.08 14.79
N ASN A 319 -10.08 -9.31 14.95
CA ASN A 319 -8.81 -9.59 15.64
C ASN A 319 -7.58 -9.15 14.84
N GLU A 320 -7.69 -9.05 13.52
CA GLU A 320 -6.59 -8.61 12.65
C GLU A 320 -6.63 -7.10 12.39
N ILE A 321 -7.80 -6.47 12.52
CA ILE A 321 -8.00 -5.04 12.21
C ILE A 321 -7.31 -4.16 13.24
N PHE A 322 -7.76 -4.18 14.49
CA PHE A 322 -7.23 -3.31 15.53
C PHE A 322 -6.06 -3.95 16.29
N PRO A 323 -4.92 -3.25 16.51
CA PRO A 323 -4.59 -1.88 16.11
C PRO A 323 -3.70 -1.79 14.85
N ASN A 324 -3.51 -2.91 14.14
CA ASN A 324 -2.46 -3.04 13.13
C ASN A 324 -2.91 -2.58 11.73
N ASN A 325 -4.11 -2.97 11.31
CA ASN A 325 -4.68 -2.64 10.00
C ASN A 325 -5.66 -1.46 10.12
N VAL A 326 -5.09 -0.28 10.40
CA VAL A 326 -5.82 1.00 10.54
C VAL A 326 -6.72 1.34 9.34
N TYR A 327 -6.32 0.89 8.15
CA TYR A 327 -6.93 1.26 6.88
C TYR A 327 -7.63 0.09 6.20
N PHE A 328 -8.20 -0.83 6.98
CA PHE A 328 -8.66 -2.11 6.47
C PHE A 328 -9.71 -1.92 5.36
N GLY A 329 -10.71 -1.07 5.58
CA GLY A 329 -11.71 -0.75 4.56
C GLY A 329 -11.11 -0.05 3.35
N GLU A 330 -10.15 0.86 3.54
CA GLU A 330 -9.47 1.55 2.43
C GLU A 330 -8.48 0.64 1.66
N PHE A 331 -8.22 -0.59 2.10
CA PHE A 331 -7.42 -1.55 1.35
C PHE A 331 -8.17 -2.18 0.18
N LEU A 332 -9.50 -2.18 0.18
CA LEU A 332 -10.28 -2.74 -0.92
C LEU A 332 -9.91 -2.15 -2.30
N PRO A 333 -9.87 -0.81 -2.50
CA PRO A 333 -9.42 -0.25 -3.78
C PRO A 333 -7.93 -0.54 -4.09
N ILE A 334 -7.08 -0.75 -3.08
CA ILE A 334 -5.69 -1.16 -3.30
C ILE A 334 -5.64 -2.62 -3.80
N ALA A 335 -6.47 -3.50 -3.25
CA ALA A 335 -6.60 -4.88 -3.69
C ALA A 335 -7.05 -4.96 -5.16
N GLU A 336 -8.06 -4.19 -5.53
CA GLU A 336 -8.48 -4.06 -6.93
C GLU A 336 -7.37 -3.51 -7.84
N GLN A 337 -6.58 -2.53 -7.38
CA GLN A 337 -5.43 -2.03 -8.13
C GLN A 337 -4.37 -3.11 -8.36
N PHE A 338 -4.03 -3.91 -7.33
CA PHE A 338 -3.09 -5.02 -7.50
C PHE A 338 -3.62 -6.06 -8.47
N ASP A 339 -4.89 -6.47 -8.34
CA ASP A 339 -5.53 -7.39 -9.27
C ASP A 339 -5.46 -6.86 -10.71
N TYR A 340 -5.73 -5.57 -10.89
CA TYR A 340 -5.73 -4.90 -12.19
C TYR A 340 -4.33 -4.73 -12.80
N ILE A 341 -3.30 -4.50 -11.97
CA ILE A 341 -1.89 -4.47 -12.36
C ILE A 341 -1.42 -5.86 -12.81
N TYR A 342 -1.67 -6.88 -11.99
CA TYR A 342 -1.21 -8.25 -12.25
C TYR A 342 -2.01 -8.95 -13.35
N SER A 343 -3.22 -8.48 -13.68
CA SER A 343 -3.96 -8.90 -14.87
C SER A 343 -3.57 -8.16 -16.15
N LYS A 344 -2.54 -7.29 -16.11
CA LYS A 344 -2.06 -6.43 -17.22
C LYS A 344 -3.08 -5.44 -17.79
N LYS A 345 -4.28 -5.33 -17.21
CA LYS A 345 -5.28 -4.36 -17.63
C LYS A 345 -4.81 -2.93 -17.35
N ARG A 346 -3.95 -2.72 -16.35
CA ARG A 346 -3.35 -1.40 -16.08
C ARG A 346 -2.63 -0.75 -17.26
N LEU A 347 -2.09 -1.56 -18.18
CA LEU A 347 -1.45 -1.05 -19.39
C LEU A 347 -2.46 -0.46 -20.38
N SER A 348 -3.69 -1.00 -20.50
CA SER A 348 -4.67 -0.47 -21.45
C SER A 348 -5.17 0.92 -21.06
N LEU A 349 -5.10 1.29 -19.77
CA LEU A 349 -5.43 2.65 -19.34
C LEU A 349 -4.59 3.73 -20.00
N SER A 350 -3.37 3.44 -20.51
CA SER A 350 -2.57 4.45 -21.21
C SER A 350 -3.19 4.90 -22.53
N ASP A 351 -4.03 4.06 -23.12
CA ASP A 351 -4.62 4.28 -24.44
C ASP A 351 -6.03 4.91 -24.35
N ILE A 352 -6.60 4.97 -23.14
CA ILE A 352 -7.90 5.56 -22.90
C ILE A 352 -7.84 7.09 -23.02
N SER A 353 -8.74 7.63 -23.84
CA SER A 353 -8.83 9.05 -24.16
C SER A 353 -10.21 9.67 -23.94
N ASN A 354 -11.23 8.85 -23.64
CA ASN A 354 -12.59 9.30 -23.39
C ASN A 354 -13.12 8.74 -22.06
N LEU A 355 -14.11 9.44 -21.50
CA LEU A 355 -14.64 9.14 -20.19
C LEU A 355 -15.36 7.78 -20.15
N ASN A 356 -16.18 7.46 -21.15
CA ASN A 356 -16.95 6.21 -21.19
C ASN A 356 -16.05 4.97 -21.12
N ASP A 357 -14.92 4.96 -21.83
CA ASP A 357 -13.97 3.86 -21.75
C ASP A 357 -13.34 3.79 -20.36
N PHE A 358 -13.02 4.92 -19.73
CA PHE A 358 -12.48 4.96 -18.38
C PHE A 358 -13.49 4.46 -17.33
N GLU A 359 -14.77 4.78 -17.48
CA GLU A 359 -15.86 4.30 -16.62
C GLU A 359 -15.98 2.77 -16.63
N ASN A 360 -15.79 2.15 -17.79
CA ASN A 360 -15.91 0.69 -17.96
C ASN A 360 -14.63 -0.07 -17.63
N GLU A 361 -13.46 0.55 -17.82
CA GLU A 361 -12.16 -0.12 -17.72
C GLU A 361 -11.33 0.29 -16.51
N ASN A 362 -11.82 1.12 -15.59
CA ASN A 362 -11.04 1.50 -14.39
C ASN A 362 -10.81 0.31 -13.42
N PRO A 363 -9.85 0.41 -12.49
CA PRO A 363 -9.55 -0.69 -11.57
C PRO A 363 -10.74 -1.14 -10.71
N MET A 364 -11.70 -0.26 -10.42
CA MET A 364 -12.88 -0.59 -9.61
C MET A 364 -13.99 -1.28 -10.42
N SER A 365 -13.91 -1.32 -11.75
CA SER A 365 -14.98 -1.88 -12.58
C SER A 365 -15.14 -3.39 -12.39
N THR A 366 -14.06 -4.11 -12.09
CA THR A 366 -14.11 -5.55 -11.82
C THR A 366 -14.89 -5.84 -10.54
N TYR A 367 -14.65 -5.07 -9.48
CA TYR A 367 -15.44 -5.12 -8.26
C TYR A 367 -16.91 -4.77 -8.52
N ALA A 368 -17.18 -3.65 -9.20
CA ALA A 368 -18.54 -3.19 -9.47
C ALA A 368 -19.35 -4.24 -10.25
N ASN A 369 -18.75 -4.86 -11.27
CA ASN A 369 -19.38 -5.93 -12.04
C ASN A 369 -19.68 -7.16 -11.16
N SER A 370 -18.74 -7.54 -10.30
CA SER A 370 -18.94 -8.66 -9.35
C SER A 370 -20.09 -8.38 -8.39
N MET A 371 -20.24 -7.13 -7.93
CA MET A 371 -21.35 -6.72 -7.06
C MET A 371 -22.69 -6.69 -7.81
N HIS A 372 -22.68 -6.25 -9.08
CA HIS A 372 -23.88 -6.29 -9.93
C HIS A 372 -24.37 -7.73 -10.17
N GLU A 373 -23.45 -8.68 -10.43
CA GLU A 373 -23.78 -10.10 -10.58
C GLU A 373 -24.39 -10.72 -9.32
N LEU A 374 -24.03 -10.20 -8.14
CA LEU A 374 -24.62 -10.60 -6.86
C LEU A 374 -25.98 -9.94 -6.57
N GLY A 375 -26.50 -9.14 -7.51
CA GLY A 375 -27.81 -8.52 -7.40
C GLY A 375 -27.84 -7.24 -6.58
N TYR A 376 -26.71 -6.55 -6.40
CA TYR A 376 -26.62 -5.34 -5.57
C TYR A 376 -27.70 -4.28 -5.85
N GLU A 377 -28.06 -4.06 -7.12
CA GLU A 377 -29.11 -3.09 -7.49
C GLU A 377 -30.47 -3.38 -6.86
N GLN A 378 -30.74 -4.64 -6.49
CA GLN A 378 -31.98 -5.07 -5.83
C GLN A 378 -31.90 -4.93 -4.30
N VAL A 379 -30.70 -4.89 -3.73
CA VAL A 379 -30.45 -4.82 -2.27
C VAL A 379 -30.81 -3.45 -1.71
N ILE A 380 -30.68 -2.38 -2.51
CA ILE A 380 -31.00 -1.01 -2.09
C ILE A 380 -32.50 -0.83 -1.76
N ASP A 381 -33.39 -1.63 -2.37
CA ASP A 381 -34.84 -1.47 -2.24
C ASP A 381 -35.49 -2.36 -1.15
N ILE A 382 -34.77 -3.35 -0.59
CA ILE A 382 -35.37 -4.43 0.26
C ILE A 382 -34.94 -4.34 1.74
N TYR A 383 -34.59 -3.15 2.24
CA TYR A 383 -34.09 -2.93 3.61
C TYR A 383 -35.06 -3.20 4.78
N TYR A 384 -36.18 -3.90 4.57
CA TYR A 384 -37.25 -4.02 5.58
C TYR A 384 -37.56 -5.43 6.12
N ASP A 385 -36.99 -6.53 5.60
CA ASP A 385 -37.26 -7.86 6.18
C ASP A 385 -36.11 -8.86 5.94
N GLY A 386 -35.14 -8.88 6.87
CA GLY A 386 -34.11 -9.91 6.96
C GLY A 386 -32.78 -9.59 6.27
N ILE A 387 -31.68 -10.03 6.88
CA ILE A 387 -30.33 -9.97 6.32
C ILE A 387 -30.32 -10.72 4.99
N ASP A 388 -30.11 -9.98 3.89
CA ASP A 388 -29.97 -10.58 2.58
C ASP A 388 -28.69 -11.44 2.54
N LEU A 389 -28.83 -12.71 2.16
CA LEU A 389 -27.70 -13.62 1.92
C LEU A 389 -26.67 -13.01 0.96
N ASN A 390 -27.12 -12.18 0.01
CA ASN A 390 -26.24 -11.47 -0.92
C ASN A 390 -25.37 -10.44 -0.19
N TYR A 391 -25.93 -9.72 0.79
CA TYR A 391 -25.22 -8.72 1.57
C TYR A 391 -24.06 -9.33 2.36
N LYS A 392 -24.33 -10.43 3.06
CA LYS A 392 -23.29 -11.17 3.77
C LYS A 392 -22.17 -11.60 2.83
N ARG A 393 -22.51 -12.12 1.65
CA ARG A 393 -21.55 -12.56 0.64
C ARG A 393 -20.73 -11.42 0.05
N MET A 394 -21.34 -10.24 -0.17
CA MET A 394 -20.61 -9.06 -0.63
C MET A 394 -19.57 -8.63 0.40
N ASN A 395 -19.95 -8.56 1.69
CA ASN A 395 -19.01 -8.24 2.75
C ASN A 395 -17.88 -9.28 2.89
N GLU A 396 -18.19 -10.58 2.78
CA GLU A 396 -17.18 -11.64 2.77
C GLU A 396 -16.14 -11.40 1.66
N ILE A 397 -16.57 -11.11 0.44
CA ILE A 397 -15.67 -10.85 -0.71
C ILE A 397 -14.81 -9.62 -0.48
N SER A 398 -15.40 -8.53 0.01
CA SER A 398 -14.68 -7.28 0.30
C SER A 398 -13.66 -7.46 1.41
N THR A 399 -14.06 -8.08 2.52
CA THR A 399 -13.20 -8.38 3.66
C THR A 399 -12.03 -9.27 3.24
N ASP A 400 -12.28 -10.33 2.46
CA ASP A 400 -11.22 -11.21 1.94
C ASP A 400 -10.19 -10.42 1.12
N LYS A 401 -10.65 -9.53 0.21
CA LYS A 401 -9.77 -8.65 -0.57
C LYS A 401 -8.97 -7.68 0.30
N CYS A 402 -9.58 -7.12 1.34
CA CYS A 402 -8.86 -6.26 2.29
C CYS A 402 -7.78 -7.03 3.07
N HIS A 403 -8.03 -8.29 3.45
CA HIS A 403 -7.03 -9.12 4.13
C HIS A 403 -5.82 -9.42 3.26
N ASP A 404 -5.99 -9.45 1.93
CA ASP A 404 -4.88 -9.66 1.01
C ASP A 404 -3.86 -8.52 1.02
N ILE A 405 -4.21 -7.33 1.50
CA ILE A 405 -3.29 -6.19 1.51
C ILE A 405 -2.63 -6.04 2.87
N LYS A 406 -1.30 -5.96 2.86
CA LYS A 406 -0.48 -5.77 4.06
C LYS A 406 0.44 -4.57 3.90
N ILE A 407 0.65 -3.87 5.00
CA ILE A 407 1.65 -2.78 5.09
C ILE A 407 2.98 -3.40 5.52
N LYS A 408 3.98 -3.25 4.67
CA LYS A 408 5.35 -3.68 4.94
C LYS A 408 6.11 -2.62 5.74
N ASN A 409 6.07 -1.37 5.28
CA ASN A 409 6.75 -0.25 5.90
C ASN A 409 5.88 1.01 5.89
N ARG A 410 6.20 1.94 6.79
CA ARG A 410 5.57 3.26 6.89
C ARG A 410 6.66 4.30 6.97
N ASP A 411 6.53 5.35 6.17
CA ASP A 411 7.39 6.53 6.24
C ASP A 411 6.54 7.76 6.52
N PHE A 412 7.07 8.69 7.31
CA PHE A 412 6.36 9.91 7.67
C PHE A 412 6.90 11.10 6.89
N ILE A 413 5.99 11.90 6.34
CA ILE A 413 6.35 13.00 5.44
C ILE A 413 5.61 14.29 5.81
N SER A 414 6.33 15.41 5.75
CA SER A 414 5.71 16.72 5.92
C SER A 414 4.87 17.04 4.68
N GLU A 415 3.82 17.83 4.85
CA GLU A 415 2.98 18.29 3.74
C GLU A 415 3.80 18.95 2.62
N LYS A 416 4.69 19.88 2.98
CA LYS A 416 5.56 20.54 2.01
C LYS A 416 6.39 19.54 1.20
N ASN A 417 6.97 18.54 1.86
CA ASN A 417 7.79 17.54 1.17
C ASN A 417 6.93 16.65 0.27
N LEU A 418 5.75 16.23 0.73
CA LEU A 418 4.81 15.44 -0.06
C LEU A 418 4.38 16.20 -1.32
N LEU A 419 3.92 17.44 -1.17
CA LEU A 419 3.49 18.29 -2.29
C LEU A 419 4.61 18.50 -3.31
N ASN A 420 5.84 18.74 -2.85
CA ASN A 420 7.00 18.87 -3.74
C ASN A 420 7.32 17.56 -4.47
N THR A 421 7.23 16.41 -3.79
CA THR A 421 7.45 15.10 -4.40
C THR A 421 6.39 14.80 -5.45
N LEU A 422 5.11 15.03 -5.14
CA LEU A 422 4.01 14.86 -6.09
C LEU A 422 4.15 15.78 -7.30
N LYS A 423 4.48 17.06 -7.08
CA LYS A 423 4.77 18.00 -8.17
C LYS A 423 5.91 17.49 -9.05
N PHE A 424 7.02 17.07 -8.47
CA PHE A 424 8.16 16.57 -9.24
C PHE A 424 7.81 15.33 -10.08
N ILE A 425 7.03 14.40 -9.53
CA ILE A 425 6.55 13.21 -10.26
C ILE A 425 5.62 13.63 -11.41
N MET A 426 4.64 14.48 -11.14
CA MET A 426 3.72 15.00 -12.16
C MET A 426 4.45 15.73 -13.28
N GLU A 427 5.36 16.64 -12.95
CA GLU A 427 6.20 17.34 -13.93
C GLU A 427 7.06 16.35 -14.74
N SER A 428 7.62 15.33 -14.09
CA SER A 428 8.44 14.33 -14.77
C SER A 428 7.64 13.48 -15.75
N MET A 429 6.38 13.17 -15.42
CA MET A 429 5.50 12.33 -16.23
C MET A 429 4.79 13.13 -17.32
N ILE A 430 4.29 14.33 -17.03
CA ILE A 430 3.35 15.05 -17.90
C ILE A 430 4.07 16.07 -18.79
N ASP A 431 5.12 16.75 -18.31
CA ASP A 431 5.79 17.80 -19.08
C ASP A 431 6.69 17.19 -20.17
N GLN A 432 6.39 17.53 -21.43
CA GLN A 432 7.16 17.10 -22.61
C GLN A 432 8.62 17.59 -22.57
N ASN A 433 8.89 18.72 -21.92
CA ASN A 433 10.24 19.29 -21.83
C ASN A 433 11.09 18.68 -20.71
N ASN A 434 10.50 17.76 -19.94
CA ASN A 434 11.12 17.23 -18.74
C ASN A 434 11.59 15.78 -18.92
N THR A 435 11.72 15.09 -17.79
CA THR A 435 12.51 13.89 -17.60
C THR A 435 12.08 12.70 -18.47
N CYS A 436 10.77 12.45 -18.63
CA CYS A 436 10.28 11.37 -19.50
C CYS A 436 10.30 11.72 -20.99
N GLY A 437 10.25 13.02 -21.34
CA GLY A 437 10.25 13.52 -22.71
C GLY A 437 9.13 12.93 -23.58
N ASP A 438 9.28 13.02 -24.90
CA ASP A 438 8.33 12.46 -25.88
C ASP A 438 8.52 10.96 -26.13
N SER A 439 9.64 10.36 -25.67
CA SER A 439 10.03 8.97 -25.95
C SER A 439 9.43 7.93 -24.99
N ILE A 440 8.84 8.38 -23.88
CA ILE A 440 8.25 7.51 -22.86
C ILE A 440 6.77 7.87 -22.74
N SER A 441 5.91 6.88 -22.93
CA SER A 441 4.48 7.03 -22.64
C SER A 441 4.27 6.95 -21.13
N THR A 442 3.39 7.79 -20.60
CA THR A 442 3.10 7.82 -19.17
C THR A 442 1.61 7.82 -18.92
N SER A 443 1.20 7.05 -17.91
CA SER A 443 -0.19 7.01 -17.43
C SER A 443 -0.19 7.23 -15.93
N PHE A 444 -0.71 8.36 -15.48
CA PHE A 444 -0.78 8.73 -14.07
C PHE A 444 -2.22 8.64 -13.57
N LEU A 445 -2.50 7.68 -12.69
CA LEU A 445 -3.80 7.49 -12.08
C LEU A 445 -3.75 7.96 -10.64
N ILE A 446 -4.59 8.92 -10.27
CA ILE A 446 -4.84 9.30 -8.89
C ILE A 446 -6.14 8.64 -8.46
N ASN A 447 -6.13 7.94 -7.31
CA ASN A 447 -7.29 7.26 -6.74
C ASN A 447 -7.45 7.69 -5.28
N GLY A 448 -8.51 8.42 -4.95
CA GLY A 448 -8.75 8.92 -3.61
C GLY A 448 -10.01 8.33 -2.99
N PHE A 449 -9.91 7.83 -1.76
CA PHE A 449 -11.05 7.33 -0.99
C PHE A 449 -11.97 8.47 -0.55
N ILE A 450 -13.27 8.35 -0.82
CA ILE A 450 -14.31 9.28 -0.38
C ILE A 450 -15.31 8.51 0.46
N GLU A 451 -15.37 8.86 1.75
CA GLU A 451 -16.39 8.33 2.65
C GLU A 451 -17.75 8.93 2.27
N THR A 452 -18.77 8.09 2.10
CA THR A 452 -20.12 8.61 1.85
C THR A 452 -20.88 8.73 3.16
N GLU A 453 -21.62 9.83 3.35
CA GLU A 453 -22.43 10.07 4.56
C GLU A 453 -23.67 9.16 4.67
N TYR A 454 -23.78 8.10 3.86
CA TYR A 454 -24.99 7.28 3.80
C TYR A 454 -25.27 6.55 5.10
N ILE A 455 -26.57 6.31 5.34
CA ILE A 455 -27.14 5.82 6.59
C ILE A 455 -26.48 4.49 6.97
N SER A 456 -25.67 4.51 8.02
CA SER A 456 -25.19 3.30 8.67
C SER A 456 -26.40 2.45 9.06
N VAL A 457 -26.68 1.38 8.32
CA VAL A 457 -27.77 0.46 8.68
C VAL A 457 -27.31 -0.25 9.95
N LYS A 458 -27.95 0.07 11.08
CA LYS A 458 -27.76 -0.70 12.31
C LYS A 458 -28.40 -2.06 12.09
N ASP A 459 -27.60 -3.03 11.68
CA ASP A 459 -27.98 -4.40 11.95
C ASP A 459 -27.74 -4.70 13.44
N PHE A 460 -28.68 -5.44 14.04
CA PHE A 460 -28.60 -5.79 15.46
C PHE A 460 -27.56 -6.88 15.75
N GLU A 461 -26.99 -7.52 14.72
CA GLU A 461 -26.06 -8.65 14.89
C GLU A 461 -24.74 -8.58 14.09
N THR A 462 -24.61 -7.77 13.02
CA THR A 462 -23.49 -7.89 12.05
C THR A 462 -22.81 -6.56 11.67
N GLY A 463 -22.50 -5.71 12.65
CA GLY A 463 -21.62 -4.56 12.41
C GLY A 463 -22.24 -3.41 11.60
N TYR A 464 -21.45 -2.36 11.36
CA TYR A 464 -21.81 -1.26 10.44
C TYR A 464 -21.07 -1.47 9.13
N LEU A 465 -21.79 -1.62 8.02
CA LEU A 465 -21.17 -1.41 6.70
C LEU A 465 -21.00 0.08 6.45
N ASN A 466 -19.84 0.42 5.89
CA ASN A 466 -19.69 1.72 5.26
C ASN A 466 -19.69 1.59 3.76
N ASP A 467 -20.45 2.50 3.19
CA ASP A 467 -20.50 2.78 1.78
C ASP A 467 -19.44 3.84 1.49
N PHE A 468 -18.57 3.56 0.54
CA PHE A 468 -17.60 4.53 0.09
C PHE A 468 -17.45 4.51 -1.43
N LYS A 469 -16.92 5.59 -1.98
CA LYS A 469 -16.54 5.69 -3.38
C LYS A 469 -15.07 6.03 -3.47
N THR A 470 -14.55 5.95 -4.68
CA THR A 470 -13.24 6.49 -4.98
C THR A 470 -13.33 7.55 -6.07
N SER A 471 -12.71 8.71 -5.85
CA SER A 471 -12.48 9.71 -6.90
C SER A 471 -11.22 9.36 -7.67
N MET A 472 -11.37 9.15 -8.97
CA MET A 472 -10.28 8.76 -9.85
C MET A 472 -9.99 9.86 -10.86
N ILE A 473 -8.71 10.20 -11.03
CA ILE A 473 -8.23 11.12 -12.05
C ILE A 473 -7.15 10.40 -12.86
N LEU A 474 -7.42 10.17 -14.15
CA LEU A 474 -6.48 9.58 -15.09
C LEU A 474 -5.87 10.67 -15.97
N ILE A 475 -4.54 10.74 -15.98
CA ILE A 475 -3.76 11.65 -16.83
C ILE A 475 -2.84 10.81 -17.72
N ASN A 476 -3.13 10.80 -19.03
CA ASN A 476 -2.32 10.06 -20.00
C ASN A 476 -1.52 11.01 -20.87
N LYS A 477 -0.27 10.62 -21.14
CA LYS A 477 0.59 11.22 -22.15
C LYS A 477 1.12 10.09 -23.06
N PRO A 478 0.57 9.93 -24.26
CA PRO A 478 1.08 8.96 -25.22
C PRO A 478 2.47 9.36 -25.71
N CYS A 479 3.28 8.36 -26.06
CA CYS A 479 4.56 8.58 -26.74
C CYS A 479 4.28 9.09 -28.17
N LYS A 480 5.05 10.08 -28.63
CA LYS A 480 5.01 10.47 -30.06
C LYS A 480 5.91 9.49 -30.81
N PHE A 481 5.31 8.47 -31.43
CA PHE A 481 6.05 7.67 -32.40
C PHE A 481 6.24 8.51 -33.66
N ASN A 482 7.49 8.93 -33.92
CA ASN A 482 7.92 9.44 -35.22
C ASN A 482 8.27 8.29 -36.16
#